data_AF-A0A9R0IEK9-F1
#
_entry.id   AF-A0A9R0IEK9-F1
#
_cell.length_a   1.000
_cell.length_b   1.000
_cell.length_c   1.000
_cell.angle_alpha   90.00
_cell.angle_beta   90.00
_cell.angle_gamma   90.00
#
_symmetry.space_group_name_H-M   'P 1'
#
loop_
_entity.id
_entity.type
_entity.pdbx_description
1 polymer ?
#
loop_
_entity_poly.entity_id
_entity_poly.type
_entity_poly.pdbx_seq_one_letter_code
_entity_poly.pdbx_strand_id
1 'polypeptide(L)'
;MEEMLANLARWEPRHGHFMYRHPWNQYIKLGGLTRQCAYKIDSLNAYFNHDGEISQSFEEEMREACTKISLESSKTLKELGSCLRAMTYPSSLVNAHILRSKEAMESLKTYIKSTSLNSDDQLLQMVPIVTIAFLLIDIVDYTEKIAASSNDLAALANFDMVKVIKSSVIVYPEVSFNEAIEQVSGVDCSRILIVDTD
;
A
#
# COMPACT_ATOMS: atom_id res chain seq x y z
N MET A 1 4.50 6.67 22.61
CA MET A 1 5.81 7.01 22.00
C MET A 1 5.61 7.80 20.71
N GLU A 2 4.87 7.28 19.73
CA GLU A 2 4.65 7.96 18.43
C GLU A 2 3.97 9.33 18.55
N GLU A 3 2.97 9.49 19.42
CA GLU A 3 2.32 10.80 19.65
C GLU A 3 3.28 11.87 20.17
N MET A 4 4.21 11.48 21.05
CA MET A 4 5.24 12.38 21.56
C MET A 4 6.18 12.82 20.44
N LEU A 5 6.65 11.87 19.61
CA LEU A 5 7.50 12.16 18.47
C LEU A 5 6.79 13.05 17.44
N ALA A 6 5.52 12.80 17.17
CA ALA A 6 4.71 13.64 16.29
C ALA A 6 4.51 15.05 16.88
N ASN A 7 4.34 15.18 18.19
CA ASN A 7 4.25 16.48 18.86
C ASN A 7 5.58 17.24 18.76
N LEU A 8 6.72 16.57 18.91
CA LEU A 8 8.04 17.19 18.70
C LEU A 8 8.20 17.64 17.25
N ALA A 9 7.87 16.78 16.29
CA ALA A 9 7.97 17.08 14.87
C ALA A 9 7.07 18.24 14.41
N ARG A 10 5.96 18.51 15.11
CA ARG A 10 5.10 19.68 14.86
C ARG A 10 5.79 21.02 15.14
N TRP A 11 6.82 21.03 15.99
CA TRP A 11 7.59 22.23 16.33
C TRP A 11 8.79 22.44 15.40
N GLU A 12 9.10 21.48 14.54
CA GLU A 12 10.22 21.64 13.62
C GLU A 12 9.92 22.75 12.61
N PRO A 13 10.91 23.63 12.34
CA PRO A 13 10.79 24.59 11.26
C PRO A 13 10.66 23.85 9.94
N ARG A 14 10.09 24.50 8.91
CA ARG A 14 9.97 23.91 7.58
C ARG A 14 11.35 23.46 7.05
N HIS A 15 11.44 22.21 6.60
CA HIS A 15 12.66 21.66 6.00
C HIS A 15 12.34 20.58 4.97
N GLY A 16 13.11 20.54 3.87
CA GLY A 16 12.93 19.56 2.80
C GLY A 16 11.48 19.45 2.31
N HIS A 17 10.95 18.22 2.35
CA HIS A 17 9.57 17.88 1.98
C HIS A 17 8.57 18.05 3.14
N PHE A 18 9.03 18.40 4.34
CA PHE A 18 8.17 18.64 5.51
C PHE A 18 7.75 20.10 5.57
N MET A 19 6.49 20.33 5.20
CA MET A 19 5.91 21.68 5.05
C MET A 19 5.26 22.15 6.35
N TYR A 20 4.93 23.45 6.43
CA TYR A 20 4.11 23.96 7.54
C TYR A 20 2.78 23.20 7.61
N ARG A 21 2.34 22.87 8.82
CA ARG A 21 1.11 22.09 9.08
C ARG A 21 1.14 20.70 8.43
N HIS A 22 2.31 20.07 8.37
CA HIS A 22 2.46 18.68 7.91
C HIS A 22 1.46 17.74 8.61
N PRO A 23 0.88 16.75 7.91
CA PRO A 23 -0.19 15.89 8.45
C PRO A 23 0.34 14.80 9.40
N TRP A 24 1.00 15.20 10.48
CA TRP A 24 1.63 14.29 11.46
C TRP A 24 0.68 13.22 12.03
N ASN A 25 -0.61 13.54 12.18
CA ASN A 25 -1.62 12.57 12.65
C ASN A 25 -1.74 11.35 11.73
N GLN A 26 -1.50 11.51 10.42
CA GLN A 26 -1.55 10.39 9.47
C GLN A 26 -0.36 9.44 9.65
N TYR A 27 0.81 9.95 10.06
CA TYR A 27 1.96 9.11 10.40
C TYR A 27 1.69 8.27 11.65
N ILE A 28 1.00 8.83 12.65
CA ILE A 28 0.61 8.08 13.86
C ILE A 28 -0.38 6.96 13.49
N LYS A 29 -1.41 7.26 12.68
CA LYS A 29 -2.37 6.27 12.19
C LYS A 29 -1.66 5.14 11.43
N LEU A 30 -0.79 5.50 10.48
CA LEU A 30 -0.02 4.57 9.68
C LEU A 30 0.91 3.70 10.55
N GLY A 31 1.59 4.31 11.53
CA GLY A 31 2.46 3.60 12.49
C GLY A 31 1.67 2.59 13.34
N GLY A 32 0.49 2.98 13.83
CA GLY A 32 -0.41 2.09 14.56
C GLY A 32 -0.82 0.85 13.76
N LEU A 33 -1.25 1.04 12.50
CA LEU A 33 -1.59 -0.06 11.59
C LEU A 33 -0.38 -0.97 11.31
N THR A 34 0.79 -0.36 11.06
CA THR A 34 2.04 -1.09 10.81
C THR A 34 2.43 -1.96 11.98
N ARG A 35 2.30 -1.45 13.21
CA ARG A 35 2.60 -2.21 14.44
C ARG A 35 1.64 -3.38 14.64
N GLN A 36 0.35 -3.17 14.39
CA GLN A 36 -0.64 -4.24 14.47
C GLN A 36 -0.35 -5.34 13.45
N CYS A 37 0.02 -4.98 12.22
CA CYS A 37 0.48 -5.93 11.21
C CYS A 37 1.71 -6.71 11.68
N ALA A 38 2.71 -6.02 12.24
CA ALA A 38 3.93 -6.64 12.74
C ALA A 38 3.63 -7.68 13.84
N TYR A 39 2.71 -7.41 14.77
CA TYR A 39 2.33 -8.39 15.79
C TYR A 39 1.67 -9.64 15.20
N LYS A 40 0.89 -9.50 14.12
CA LYS A 40 0.27 -10.64 13.42
C LYS A 40 1.32 -11.49 12.71
N ILE A 41 2.29 -10.84 12.05
CA ILE A 41 3.43 -11.53 11.43
C ILE A 41 4.29 -12.22 12.49
N ASP A 42 4.55 -11.57 13.62
CA ASP A 42 5.33 -12.16 14.72
C ASP A 42 4.62 -13.37 15.33
N SER A 43 3.30 -13.26 15.55
CA SER A 43 2.47 -14.39 16.00
C SER A 43 2.53 -15.55 15.01
N LEU A 44 2.41 -15.27 13.70
CA LEU A 44 2.51 -16.27 12.65
C LEU A 44 3.89 -16.95 12.63
N ASN A 45 4.96 -16.16 12.77
CA ASN A 45 6.32 -16.67 12.84
C ASN A 45 6.55 -17.54 14.09
N ALA A 46 5.94 -17.19 15.23
CA ALA A 46 6.02 -18.01 16.44
C ALA A 46 5.41 -19.41 16.21
N TYR A 47 4.28 -19.52 15.51
CA TYR A 47 3.69 -20.81 15.14
C TYR A 47 4.63 -21.67 14.29
N PHE A 48 5.35 -21.06 13.34
CA PHE A 48 6.30 -21.81 12.50
C PHE A 48 7.56 -22.27 13.23
N ASN A 49 7.99 -21.55 14.27
CA ASN A 49 9.22 -21.86 14.99
C ASN A 49 9.03 -22.82 16.18
N HIS A 50 7.85 -22.82 16.81
CA HIS A 50 7.59 -23.64 18.00
C HIS A 50 7.06 -25.04 17.69
N ASP A 51 6.34 -25.21 16.58
CA ASP A 51 5.64 -26.47 16.29
C ASP A 51 6.27 -27.23 15.11
N GLY A 52 7.32 -27.99 15.40
CA GLY A 52 7.88 -28.96 14.44
C GLY A 52 6.87 -30.03 13.97
N GLU A 53 5.83 -30.28 14.77
CA GLU A 53 4.73 -31.21 14.47
C GLU A 53 3.69 -30.63 13.49
N ILE A 54 3.46 -29.31 13.49
CA ILE A 54 2.51 -28.67 12.55
C ILE A 54 2.97 -28.92 11.11
N SER A 55 4.28 -28.91 10.85
CA SER A 55 4.89 -29.15 9.53
C SER A 55 4.47 -30.50 8.90
N GLN A 56 4.18 -31.52 9.71
CA GLN A 56 3.71 -32.82 9.20
C GLN A 56 2.20 -32.86 8.89
N SER A 57 1.39 -32.05 9.58
CA SER A 57 -0.05 -31.87 9.31
C SER A 57 -0.34 -30.74 8.30
N PHE A 58 0.70 -30.04 7.86
CA PHE A 58 0.58 -28.83 7.05
C PHE A 58 0.28 -29.22 5.60
N GLU A 59 -1.00 -29.20 5.26
CA GLU A 59 -1.45 -29.51 3.90
C GLU A 59 -0.79 -28.57 2.87
N GLU A 60 -0.48 -29.12 1.69
CA GLU A 60 0.28 -28.42 0.66
C GLU A 60 -0.41 -27.13 0.20
N GLU A 61 -1.74 -27.12 0.16
CA GLU A 61 -2.57 -25.96 -0.18
C GLU A 61 -2.39 -24.82 0.83
N MET A 62 -2.36 -25.13 2.12
CA MET A 62 -2.11 -24.13 3.17
C MET A 62 -0.70 -23.55 3.06
N ARG A 63 0.29 -24.39 2.73
CA ARG A 63 1.68 -23.95 2.49
C ARG A 63 1.77 -23.01 1.30
N GLU A 64 1.11 -23.36 0.21
CA GLU A 64 1.06 -22.53 -0.99
C GLU A 64 0.41 -21.19 -0.69
N ALA A 65 -0.77 -21.19 -0.04
CA ALA A 65 -1.47 -19.99 0.35
C ALA A 65 -0.63 -19.09 1.26
N CYS A 66 -0.02 -19.64 2.31
CA CYS A 66 0.85 -18.91 3.22
C CYS A 66 2.03 -18.27 2.48
N THR A 67 2.69 -19.02 1.60
CA THR A 67 3.82 -18.55 0.81
C THR A 67 3.41 -17.39 -0.09
N LYS A 68 2.30 -17.55 -0.81
CA LYS A 68 1.79 -16.55 -1.76
C LYS A 68 1.32 -15.27 -1.05
N ILE A 69 0.55 -15.40 0.03
CA ILE A 69 0.08 -14.27 0.85
C ILE A 69 1.28 -13.51 1.43
N SER A 70 2.24 -14.22 2.02
CA SER A 70 3.43 -13.60 2.63
C SER A 70 4.30 -12.89 1.58
N LEU A 71 4.49 -13.51 0.41
CA LEU A 71 5.26 -12.95 -0.68
C LEU A 71 4.62 -11.65 -1.23
N GLU A 72 3.33 -11.68 -1.53
CA GLU A 72 2.65 -10.51 -2.12
C GLU A 72 2.46 -9.39 -1.07
N SER A 73 2.19 -9.73 0.19
CA SER A 73 2.10 -8.74 1.28
C SER A 73 3.45 -8.08 1.55
N SER A 74 4.55 -8.85 1.58
CA SER A 74 5.89 -8.30 1.77
C SER A 74 6.34 -7.39 0.62
N LYS A 75 6.01 -7.74 -0.63
CA LYS A 75 6.23 -6.85 -1.79
C LYS A 75 5.47 -5.54 -1.63
N THR A 76 4.21 -5.62 -1.20
CA THR A 76 3.37 -4.43 -0.95
C THR A 76 4.00 -3.52 0.11
N LEU A 77 4.34 -4.08 1.27
CA LEU A 77 4.95 -3.32 2.38
C LEU A 77 6.32 -2.73 2.00
N LYS A 78 7.12 -3.47 1.22
CA LYS A 78 8.43 -3.00 0.74
C LYS A 78 8.31 -1.81 -0.23
N GLU A 79 7.37 -1.89 -1.16
CA GLU A 79 7.08 -0.80 -2.10
C GLU A 79 6.58 0.43 -1.35
N LEU A 80 5.60 0.26 -0.46
CA LEU A 80 5.08 1.34 0.38
C LEU A 80 6.17 1.99 1.23
N GLY A 81 7.03 1.19 1.88
CA GLY A 81 8.14 1.72 2.67
C GLY A 81 9.14 2.52 1.82
N SER A 82 9.35 2.12 0.56
CA SER A 82 10.19 2.86 -0.39
C SER A 82 9.54 4.19 -0.80
N CYS A 83 8.25 4.18 -1.11
CA CYS A 83 7.46 5.38 -1.41
C CYS A 83 7.44 6.37 -0.23
N LEU A 84 7.17 5.89 0.98
CA LEU A 84 7.15 6.72 2.20
C LEU A 84 8.51 7.37 2.47
N ARG A 85 9.61 6.62 2.26
CA ARG A 85 10.97 7.15 2.41
C ARG A 85 11.29 8.21 1.36
N ALA A 86 10.87 7.98 0.13
CA ALA A 86 11.07 8.92 -0.98
C ALA A 86 10.06 10.08 -0.99
N MET A 87 9.03 10.04 -0.12
CA MET A 87 7.86 10.91 -0.16
C MET A 87 7.20 10.98 -1.54
N THR A 88 7.02 9.82 -2.14
CA THR A 88 6.39 9.67 -3.44
C THR A 88 5.09 8.89 -3.34
N TYR A 89 4.19 9.10 -4.29
CA TYR A 89 2.93 8.35 -4.34
C TYR A 89 3.18 6.84 -4.52
N PRO A 90 2.40 5.99 -3.83
CA PRO A 90 2.39 4.55 -4.07
C PRO A 90 2.14 4.22 -5.55
N SER A 91 2.95 3.33 -6.12
CA SER A 91 2.80 2.89 -7.50
C SER A 91 1.59 1.96 -7.67
N SER A 92 1.11 1.80 -8.90
CA SER A 92 0.02 0.84 -9.21
C SER A 92 0.39 -0.62 -8.92
N LEU A 93 1.68 -0.94 -8.75
CA LEU A 93 2.16 -2.25 -8.35
C LEU A 93 1.66 -2.65 -6.96
N VAL A 94 1.52 -1.68 -6.04
CA VAL A 94 0.95 -1.91 -4.70
C VAL A 94 -0.43 -2.56 -4.81
N ASN A 95 -1.31 -2.00 -5.64
CA ASN A 95 -2.67 -2.53 -5.84
C ASN A 95 -2.65 -3.91 -6.50
N ALA A 96 -1.72 -4.15 -7.42
CA ALA A 96 -1.57 -5.47 -8.04
C ALA A 96 -1.12 -6.55 -7.05
N HIS A 97 -0.22 -6.22 -6.12
CA HIS A 97 0.20 -7.16 -5.06
C HIS A 97 -0.92 -7.41 -4.05
N ILE A 98 -1.68 -6.39 -3.65
CA ILE A 98 -2.85 -6.54 -2.78
C ILE A 98 -3.92 -7.42 -3.42
N LEU A 99 -4.20 -7.24 -4.72
CA LEU A 99 -5.17 -8.07 -5.42
C LEU A 99 -4.74 -9.55 -5.40
N ARG A 100 -3.47 -9.84 -5.70
CA ARG A 100 -2.96 -11.22 -5.69
C ARG A 100 -2.96 -11.85 -4.30
N SER A 101 -2.68 -11.07 -3.24
CA SER A 101 -2.77 -11.58 -1.87
C SER A 101 -4.23 -11.87 -1.48
N LYS A 102 -5.18 -11.04 -1.92
CA LYS A 102 -6.62 -11.29 -1.74
C LYS A 102 -7.11 -12.52 -2.48
N GLU A 103 -6.70 -12.72 -3.73
CA GLU A 103 -7.03 -13.93 -4.50
C GLU A 103 -6.52 -15.18 -3.78
N ALA A 104 -5.28 -15.17 -3.29
CA ALA A 104 -4.72 -16.27 -2.51
C ALA A 104 -5.48 -16.50 -1.18
N MET A 105 -5.90 -15.43 -0.53
CA MET A 105 -6.74 -15.49 0.67
C MET A 105 -8.11 -16.12 0.38
N GLU A 106 -8.75 -15.80 -0.74
CA GLU A 106 -10.04 -16.39 -1.09
C GLU A 106 -9.91 -17.89 -1.41
N SER A 107 -8.86 -18.30 -2.14
CA SER A 107 -8.53 -19.72 -2.31
C SER A 107 -8.40 -20.43 -0.96
N LEU A 108 -7.65 -19.83 -0.03
CA LEU A 108 -7.47 -20.37 1.31
C LEU A 108 -8.80 -20.52 2.08
N LYS A 109 -9.67 -19.50 2.04
CA LYS A 109 -11.00 -19.55 2.69
C LYS A 109 -11.85 -20.67 2.12
N THR A 110 -11.84 -20.85 0.79
CA THR A 110 -12.61 -21.92 0.14
C THR A 110 -12.12 -23.29 0.58
N TYR A 111 -10.80 -23.48 0.61
CA TYR A 111 -10.16 -24.71 1.05
C TYR A 111 -10.50 -25.04 2.51
N ILE A 112 -10.35 -24.10 3.45
CA ILE A 112 -10.70 -24.32 4.86
C ILE A 112 -12.18 -24.67 5.02
N LYS A 113 -13.05 -24.00 4.27
CA LYS A 113 -14.49 -24.31 4.30
C LYS A 113 -14.79 -25.71 3.80
N SER A 114 -14.10 -26.18 2.75
CA SER A 114 -14.26 -27.58 2.29
C SER A 114 -13.73 -28.58 3.31
N THR A 115 -12.57 -28.32 3.91
CA THR A 115 -11.95 -29.22 4.90
C THR A 115 -12.78 -29.29 6.19
N SER A 116 -13.34 -28.17 6.65
CA SER A 116 -14.19 -28.09 7.84
C SER A 116 -15.53 -28.82 7.72
N LEU A 117 -16.05 -29.05 6.51
CA LEU A 117 -17.33 -29.72 6.28
C LEU A 117 -17.21 -31.25 6.21
N ASN A 118 -15.99 -31.79 6.21
CA ASN A 118 -15.74 -33.20 5.98
C ASN A 118 -15.31 -33.98 7.24
N SER A 119 -15.17 -33.32 8.40
CA SER A 119 -14.50 -33.91 9.58
C SER A 119 -15.13 -33.47 10.91
N ASP A 120 -16.08 -34.25 11.45
CA ASP A 120 -16.68 -34.00 12.78
C ASP A 120 -15.77 -34.42 13.96
N ASP A 121 -14.76 -35.27 13.73
CA ASP A 121 -13.98 -35.93 14.79
C ASP A 121 -12.56 -35.34 15.07
N GLN A 122 -12.15 -34.24 14.43
CA GLN A 122 -10.77 -33.70 14.53
C GLN A 122 -10.65 -32.21 14.92
N LEU A 123 -11.59 -31.69 15.71
CA LEU A 123 -11.59 -30.27 16.11
C LEU A 123 -10.28 -29.79 16.76
N LEU A 124 -9.60 -30.64 17.54
CA LEU A 124 -8.33 -30.29 18.20
C LEU A 124 -7.15 -30.15 17.24
N GLN A 125 -7.12 -30.92 16.15
CA GLN A 125 -6.05 -30.85 15.14
C GLN A 125 -6.23 -29.67 14.18
N MET A 126 -7.45 -29.13 14.08
CA MET A 126 -7.77 -27.97 13.24
C MET A 126 -7.39 -26.64 13.87
N VAL A 127 -7.23 -26.55 15.19
CA VAL A 127 -6.99 -25.28 15.89
C VAL A 127 -5.77 -24.52 15.34
N PRO A 128 -4.59 -25.15 15.14
CA PRO A 128 -3.43 -24.43 14.62
C PRO A 128 -3.61 -24.01 13.16
N ILE A 129 -4.19 -24.87 12.32
CA ILE A 129 -4.46 -24.61 10.89
C ILE A 129 -5.37 -23.39 10.74
N VAL A 130 -6.48 -23.39 11.48
CA VAL A 130 -7.46 -22.29 11.49
C VAL A 130 -6.82 -21.01 12.03
N THR A 131 -6.00 -21.11 13.08
CA THR A 131 -5.32 -19.94 13.66
C THR A 131 -4.33 -19.31 12.68
N ILE A 132 -3.51 -20.12 12.00
CA ILE A 132 -2.59 -19.67 10.95
C ILE A 132 -3.37 -18.96 9.84
N ALA A 133 -4.48 -19.54 9.39
CA ALA A 133 -5.33 -18.93 8.37
C ALA A 133 -5.91 -17.57 8.80
N PHE A 134 -6.40 -17.46 10.04
CA PHE A 134 -6.89 -16.18 10.57
C PHE A 134 -5.77 -15.13 10.65
N LEU A 135 -4.56 -15.50 11.06
CA LEU A 135 -3.41 -14.60 11.05
C LEU A 135 -3.07 -14.14 9.64
N LEU A 136 -3.12 -15.03 8.64
CA LEU A 136 -2.89 -14.68 7.24
C LEU A 136 -3.96 -13.72 6.70
N ILE A 137 -5.23 -13.95 7.03
CA ILE A 137 -6.34 -13.04 6.68
C ILE A 137 -6.09 -11.65 7.30
N ASP A 138 -5.77 -11.61 8.59
CA ASP A 138 -5.45 -10.36 9.28
C ASP A 138 -4.28 -9.62 8.61
N ILE A 139 -3.23 -10.33 8.20
CA ILE A 139 -2.07 -9.73 7.51
C ILE A 139 -2.48 -9.09 6.19
N VAL A 140 -3.31 -9.76 5.38
CA VAL A 140 -3.81 -9.19 4.12
C VAL A 140 -4.62 -7.92 4.38
N ASP A 141 -5.55 -7.97 5.33
CA ASP A 141 -6.39 -6.83 5.71
C ASP A 141 -5.56 -5.65 6.23
N TYR A 142 -4.56 -5.90 7.08
CA TYR A 142 -3.67 -4.85 7.56
C TYR A 142 -2.80 -4.28 6.45
N THR A 143 -2.33 -5.11 5.53
CA THR A 143 -1.53 -4.65 4.38
C THR A 143 -2.35 -3.70 3.49
N GLU A 144 -3.62 -4.01 3.26
CA GLU A 144 -4.53 -3.12 2.55
C GLU A 144 -4.80 -1.82 3.33
N LYS A 145 -5.07 -1.90 4.63
CA LYS A 145 -5.26 -0.71 5.48
C LYS A 145 -4.03 0.21 5.49
N ILE A 146 -2.83 -0.37 5.54
CA ILE A 146 -1.56 0.35 5.46
C ILE A 146 -1.42 1.03 4.09
N ALA A 147 -1.77 0.34 3.00
CA ALA A 147 -1.75 0.93 1.65
C ALA A 147 -2.74 2.09 1.53
N ALA A 148 -3.97 1.94 2.02
CA ALA A 148 -4.97 3.02 2.04
C ALA A 148 -4.49 4.22 2.87
N SER A 149 -3.99 3.98 4.09
CA SER A 149 -3.47 5.04 4.95
C SER A 149 -2.22 5.71 4.37
N SER A 150 -1.42 5.00 3.58
CA SER A 150 -0.24 5.57 2.89
C SER A 150 -0.66 6.48 1.73
N ASN A 151 -1.72 6.12 1.00
CA ASN A 151 -2.33 6.98 -0.02
C ASN A 151 -2.96 8.24 0.60
N ASP A 152 -3.70 8.10 1.70
CA ASP A 152 -4.25 9.24 2.44
C ASP A 152 -3.14 10.21 2.87
N LEU A 153 -2.05 9.67 3.41
CA LEU A 153 -0.88 10.45 3.79
C LEU A 153 -0.24 11.15 2.59
N ALA A 154 -0.02 10.42 1.49
CA ALA A 154 0.57 10.97 0.27
C ALA A 154 -0.25 12.14 -0.29
N ALA A 155 -1.57 12.01 -0.28
CA ALA A 155 -2.51 13.05 -0.69
C ALA A 155 -2.44 14.29 0.21
N LEU A 156 -2.49 14.10 1.53
CA LEU A 156 -2.48 15.22 2.48
C LEU A 156 -1.12 15.90 2.61
N ALA A 157 -0.02 15.17 2.40
CA ALA A 157 1.34 15.67 2.50
C ALA A 157 1.90 16.20 1.17
N ASN A 158 1.11 16.16 0.08
CA ASN A 158 1.53 16.54 -1.27
C ASN A 158 2.79 15.81 -1.74
N PHE A 159 2.81 14.48 -1.62
CA PHE A 159 3.90 13.65 -2.11
C PHE A 159 4.11 13.80 -3.61
N ASP A 160 5.32 13.54 -4.08
CA ASP A 160 5.65 13.67 -5.50
C ASP A 160 5.11 12.48 -6.29
N MET A 161 4.56 12.75 -7.47
CA MET A 161 4.19 11.71 -8.42
C MET A 161 5.44 11.21 -9.14
N VAL A 162 5.76 9.91 -9.02
CA VAL A 162 6.85 9.33 -9.80
C VAL A 162 6.42 9.21 -11.26
N LYS A 163 7.04 10.00 -12.15
CA LYS A 163 6.92 9.79 -13.59
C LYS A 163 7.64 8.49 -13.95
N VAL A 164 6.88 7.42 -14.15
CA VAL A 164 7.41 6.19 -14.77
C VAL A 164 7.72 6.53 -16.23
N ILE A 165 8.96 6.93 -16.51
CA ILE A 165 9.44 7.04 -17.89
C ILE A 165 9.48 5.60 -18.43
N LYS A 166 8.42 5.19 -19.14
CA LYS A 166 8.47 3.99 -19.97
C LYS A 166 9.52 4.24 -21.04
N SER A 167 10.68 3.60 -20.91
CA SER A 167 11.55 3.39 -22.06
C SER A 167 10.81 2.47 -23.04
N SER A 168 10.14 3.04 -24.04
CA SER A 168 10.07 2.56 -25.43
C SER A 168 9.03 3.34 -26.25
N VAL A 169 9.54 4.00 -27.29
CA VAL A 169 8.91 4.49 -28.52
C VAL A 169 7.73 5.46 -28.39
N ILE A 170 8.03 6.74 -28.63
CA ILE A 170 7.02 7.73 -29.00
C ILE A 170 6.68 7.51 -30.48
N VAL A 171 5.48 6.97 -30.75
CA VAL A 171 4.79 7.19 -32.03
C VAL A 171 3.75 8.27 -31.76
N TYR A 172 3.93 9.46 -32.32
CA TYR A 172 2.88 10.47 -32.36
C TYR A 172 1.87 10.07 -33.45
N PRO A 173 0.57 9.98 -33.17
CA PRO A 173 -0.42 10.02 -34.24
C PRO A 173 -0.47 11.46 -34.77
N GLU A 174 -0.15 11.61 -36.05
CA GLU A 174 -0.41 12.81 -36.83
C GLU A 174 -1.94 13.05 -36.82
N VAL A 175 -2.39 14.11 -36.14
CA VAL A 175 -3.75 14.60 -36.28
C VAL A 175 -3.67 16.01 -36.84
N SER A 176 -3.97 16.08 -38.13
CA SER A 176 -4.28 17.27 -38.91
C SER A 176 -5.19 18.21 -38.12
N PHE A 177 -4.73 19.42 -37.85
CA PHE A 177 -5.57 20.52 -37.38
C PHE A 177 -5.77 21.50 -38.53
N ASN A 178 -6.68 21.15 -39.44
CA ASN A 178 -7.27 22.09 -40.37
C ASN A 178 -8.77 22.20 -40.05
N GLU A 179 -9.25 23.45 -40.10
CA GLU A 179 -10.64 23.91 -39.97
C GLU A 179 -11.12 24.28 -38.56
N ALA A 180 -10.68 25.46 -38.10
CA ALA A 180 -11.59 26.47 -37.53
C ALA A 180 -10.86 27.83 -37.42
N ILE A 181 -10.63 28.48 -38.56
CA ILE A 181 -10.48 29.95 -38.61
C ILE A 181 -11.64 30.44 -39.45
N GLU A 182 -12.66 31.01 -38.81
CA GLU A 182 -13.12 32.37 -39.12
C GLU A 182 -14.18 32.84 -38.11
N GLN A 183 -14.10 34.16 -37.84
CA GLN A 183 -15.05 35.00 -37.11
C GLN A 183 -14.96 34.99 -35.58
N VAL A 184 -14.20 35.92 -35.00
CA VAL A 184 -14.71 37.25 -34.62
C VAL A 184 -13.52 38.20 -34.43
N SER A 185 -13.60 39.32 -35.14
CA SER A 185 -12.66 40.42 -35.21
C SER A 185 -12.58 41.24 -33.91
N GLY A 186 -11.35 41.52 -33.49
CA GLY A 186 -10.90 42.87 -33.11
C GLY A 186 -11.35 43.42 -31.76
N VAL A 187 -10.48 43.32 -30.75
CA VAL A 187 -10.17 44.46 -29.87
C VAL A 187 -8.68 44.42 -29.50
N ASP A 188 -8.01 45.50 -29.85
CA ASP A 188 -6.65 45.92 -29.51
C ASP A 188 -6.53 46.24 -28.01
N CYS A 189 -5.50 45.74 -27.33
CA CYS A 189 -4.89 46.52 -26.23
C CYS A 189 -3.46 46.04 -25.88
N SER A 190 -2.55 47.00 -25.97
CA SER A 190 -1.10 46.97 -25.81
C SER A 190 -0.54 46.41 -24.50
N ARG A 191 0.63 45.77 -24.62
CA ARG A 191 1.59 45.50 -23.54
C ARG A 191 1.98 46.79 -22.81
N ILE A 192 1.82 46.84 -21.50
CA ILE A 192 2.48 47.82 -20.62
C ILE A 192 3.53 47.07 -19.81
N LEU A 193 4.80 47.39 -20.05
CA LEU A 193 5.91 47.13 -19.14
C LEU A 193 5.96 48.31 -18.17
N ILE A 194 5.92 48.05 -16.87
CA ILE A 194 6.28 49.04 -15.85
C ILE A 194 7.69 48.71 -15.39
N VAL A 195 8.63 49.57 -15.75
CA VAL A 195 9.96 49.72 -15.17
C VAL A 195 10.03 51.17 -14.68
N ASP A 196 10.51 51.36 -13.44
CA ASP A 196 11.31 52.48 -12.91
C ASP A 196 11.17 52.45 -11.37
N THR A 197 12.23 52.13 -10.61
CA THR A 197 13.33 52.98 -10.12
C THR A 197 12.88 54.18 -9.28
N ASP A 198 13.11 54.06 -7.98
CA ASP A 198 13.88 55.01 -7.15
C ASP A 198 14.44 54.27 -5.92
#